data_AF-A0AAN9EEX8-F1
#
_entry.id   AF-A0AAN9EEX8-F1
#
_cell.length_a   1.000
_cell.length_b   1.000
_cell.length_c   1.000
_cell.angle_alpha   90.00
_cell.angle_beta   90.00
_cell.angle_gamma   90.00
#
_symmetry.space_group_name_H-M   'P 1'
#
loop_
_entity.id
_entity.type
_entity.pdbx_description
1 polymer ?
#
loop_
_entity_poly.entity_id
_entity_poly.type
_entity_poly.pdbx_seq_one_letter_code
_entity_poly.pdbx_strand_id
1 'polypeptide(L)'
;MDVASAAISPFEPSTVLVREFFKVDQESIRRVKMRLMKESGNETMMEKSVTTFEALVACVWRPRARALQLNNEGKTTLIVTMGMRGHLDPPLPNGYYGNAISDAYVTLTMKELNERPLLEVMKVIGETKKAALNAEHIKNEIDTTYPSLEYFNKFGFAFMRMTDWRHLGFMENQDYEGSKLVDQRGEVYPCDSRKWGVETALELGARRIS
;
A
#
# COMPACT_ATOMS: atom_id res chain seq x y z
N MET A 1 -3.60 15.91 4.06
CA MET A 1 -4.65 15.98 5.10
C MET A 1 -4.21 16.99 6.14
N ASP A 2 -5.10 17.75 6.77
CA ASP A 2 -4.71 18.60 7.90
C ASP A 2 -4.69 17.78 9.20
N VAL A 3 -3.71 18.01 10.07
CA VAL A 3 -3.51 17.25 11.32
C VAL A 3 -4.73 17.39 12.23
N ALA A 4 -5.36 18.57 12.28
CA ALA A 4 -6.55 18.80 13.10
C ALA A 4 -7.78 18.00 12.64
N SER A 5 -7.79 17.56 11.37
CA SER A 5 -8.88 16.74 10.80
C SER A 5 -8.62 15.23 10.87
N ALA A 6 -7.43 14.82 11.34
CA ALA A 6 -7.03 13.41 11.41
C ALA A 6 -7.87 12.64 12.43
N ALA A 7 -8.20 11.38 12.11
CA ALA A 7 -8.85 10.50 13.06
C ALA A 7 -7.92 10.13 14.21
N ILE A 8 -8.46 10.16 15.42
CA ILE A 8 -7.75 9.89 16.66
C ILE A 8 -8.11 8.47 17.09
N SER A 9 -7.09 7.74 17.55
CA SER A 9 -7.23 6.44 18.19
C SER A 9 -7.10 6.61 19.71
N PRO A 10 -7.85 5.85 20.53
CA PRO A 10 -7.60 5.79 21.96
C PRO A 10 -6.30 5.04 22.31
N PHE A 11 -5.68 4.36 21.34
CA PHE A 11 -4.40 3.70 21.53
C PHE A 11 -3.26 4.69 21.34
N GLU A 12 -2.31 4.69 22.27
CA GLU A 12 -1.04 5.39 22.11
C GLU A 12 -0.10 4.59 21.19
N PRO A 13 0.76 5.26 20.40
CA PRO A 13 1.83 4.59 19.66
C PRO A 13 2.73 3.80 20.63
N SER A 14 2.51 2.48 20.71
CA SER A 14 3.36 1.58 21.48
C SER A 14 4.75 1.54 20.88
N THR A 15 5.78 1.54 21.74
CA THR A 15 7.17 1.26 21.32
C THR A 15 7.38 -0.20 20.91
N VAL A 16 6.44 -1.08 21.28
CA VAL A 16 6.43 -2.49 20.91
C VAL A 16 5.39 -2.72 19.82
N LEU A 17 5.87 -2.90 18.59
CA LEU A 17 5.06 -3.29 17.43
C LEU A 17 5.17 -4.80 17.23
N VAL A 18 4.03 -5.47 17.07
CA VAL A 18 3.99 -6.89 16.67
C VAL A 18 3.84 -6.97 15.16
N ARG A 19 4.72 -7.73 14.52
CA ARG A 19 4.67 -8.04 13.08
C ARG A 19 4.01 -9.39 12.88
N GLU A 20 3.01 -9.43 12.01
CA GLU A 20 2.31 -10.66 11.62
C GLU A 20 2.28 -10.80 10.10
N PHE A 21 2.41 -12.03 9.62
CA PHE A 21 2.35 -12.35 8.20
C PHE A 21 1.06 -13.09 7.88
N PHE A 22 0.27 -12.52 6.98
CA PHE A 22 -0.97 -13.13 6.51
C PHE A 22 -0.75 -13.75 5.14
N LYS A 23 -0.84 -15.08 5.07
CA LYS A 23 -0.84 -15.79 3.78
C LYS A 23 -2.18 -15.57 3.09
N VAL A 24 -2.16 -14.93 1.93
CA VAL A 24 -3.32 -14.74 1.07
C VAL A 24 -3.16 -15.62 -0.15
N ASP A 25 -3.91 -16.72 -0.21
CA ASP A 25 -3.90 -17.66 -1.34
C ASP A 25 -4.93 -17.27 -2.43
N GLN A 26 -4.89 -18.00 -3.55
CA GLN A 26 -5.79 -17.78 -4.69
C GLN A 26 -7.27 -17.93 -4.30
N GLU A 27 -7.61 -18.90 -3.46
CA GLU A 27 -8.99 -19.08 -2.99
C GLU A 27 -9.46 -17.92 -2.12
N SER A 28 -8.60 -17.38 -1.26
CA SER A 28 -8.89 -16.19 -0.45
C SER A 28 -9.12 -14.97 -1.33
N ILE A 29 -8.30 -14.77 -2.36
CA ILE A 29 -8.49 -13.71 -3.36
C ILE A 29 -9.82 -13.89 -4.09
N ARG A 30 -10.13 -15.12 -4.52
CA ARG A 30 -11.38 -15.45 -5.20
C ARG A 30 -12.59 -15.15 -4.31
N ARG A 31 -12.54 -15.52 -3.03
CA ARG A 31 -13.59 -15.22 -2.04
C ARG A 31 -13.78 -13.71 -1.85
N VAL A 32 -12.69 -12.95 -1.76
CA VAL A 32 -12.75 -11.49 -1.65
C VAL A 32 -13.41 -10.88 -2.89
N LYS A 33 -12.97 -11.28 -4.09
CA LYS A 33 -13.56 -10.81 -5.34
C LYS A 33 -15.05 -11.14 -5.45
N MET A 34 -15.47 -12.36 -5.11
CA MET A 34 -16.88 -12.74 -5.12
C MET A 34 -17.73 -11.92 -4.15
N ARG A 35 -17.22 -11.59 -2.96
CA ARG A 35 -17.94 -10.74 -2.00
C ARG A 35 -18.18 -9.34 -2.59
N LEU A 36 -17.16 -8.77 -3.24
CA LEU A 36 -17.27 -7.47 -3.90
C LEU A 36 -18.23 -7.49 -5.10
N MET A 37 -18.28 -8.61 -5.84
CA MET A 37 -19.25 -8.81 -6.93
C MET A 37 -20.69 -8.89 -6.41
N LYS A 38 -20.91 -9.54 -5.26
CA LYS A 38 -22.25 -9.62 -4.65
C LYS A 38 -22.78 -8.24 -4.25
N GLU A 39 -21.90 -7.33 -3.81
CA GLU A 39 -22.28 -5.95 -3.49
C GLU A 39 -22.69 -5.12 -4.72
N SER A 40 -22.27 -5.49 -5.93
CA SER A 40 -22.53 -4.70 -7.15
C SER A 40 -23.87 -5.00 -7.82
N GLY A 41 -24.50 -6.14 -7.49
CA GLY A 41 -25.69 -6.65 -8.20
C GLY A 41 -25.46 -7.04 -9.67
N ASN A 42 -24.20 -6.96 -10.16
CA ASN A 42 -23.83 -7.20 -11.56
C ASN A 42 -22.57 -8.08 -11.62
N GLU A 43 -22.77 -9.36 -11.91
CA GLU A 43 -21.71 -10.39 -11.95
C GLU A 43 -20.70 -10.18 -13.09
N THR A 44 -21.13 -9.58 -14.21
CA THR A 44 -20.37 -9.62 -15.48
C THR A 44 -19.37 -8.48 -15.67
N MET A 45 -19.48 -7.36 -14.94
CA MET A 45 -18.72 -6.12 -15.22
C MET A 45 -17.42 -5.98 -14.42
N MET A 46 -17.20 -6.83 -13.42
CA MET A 46 -16.08 -6.70 -12.47
C MET A 46 -14.78 -7.33 -12.93
N GLU A 47 -14.83 -8.35 -13.78
CA GLU A 47 -13.66 -9.20 -14.06
C GLU A 47 -12.51 -8.43 -14.74
N LYS A 48 -12.83 -7.36 -15.48
CA LYS A 48 -11.85 -6.49 -16.16
C LYS A 48 -11.46 -5.23 -15.38
N SER A 49 -12.20 -4.84 -14.34
CA SER A 49 -12.03 -3.55 -13.66
C SER A 49 -11.41 -3.63 -12.27
N VAL A 50 -11.32 -4.84 -11.68
CA VAL A 50 -10.82 -5.04 -10.31
C VAL A 50 -9.46 -5.68 -10.28
N THR A 51 -8.43 -4.94 -9.84
CA THR A 51 -7.15 -5.55 -9.52
C THR A 51 -7.22 -6.28 -8.18
N THR A 52 -6.49 -7.39 -8.06
CA THR A 52 -6.36 -8.10 -6.77
C THR A 52 -5.80 -7.18 -5.68
N PHE A 53 -4.90 -6.27 -6.04
CA PHE A 53 -4.33 -5.30 -5.11
C PHE A 53 -5.40 -4.38 -4.53
N GLU A 54 -6.21 -3.71 -5.35
CA GLU A 54 -7.25 -2.79 -4.88
C GLU A 54 -8.27 -3.50 -3.97
N ALA A 55 -8.67 -4.72 -4.34
CA ALA A 55 -9.59 -5.53 -3.56
C ALA A 55 -9.02 -5.86 -2.16
N LEU A 56 -7.75 -6.27 -2.09
CA LEU A 56 -7.08 -6.57 -0.82
C LEU A 56 -6.88 -5.32 0.03
N VAL A 57 -6.45 -4.22 -0.56
CA VAL A 57 -6.23 -2.96 0.17
C VAL A 57 -7.51 -2.45 0.80
N ALA A 58 -8.62 -2.45 0.06
CA ALA A 58 -9.92 -2.09 0.62
C ALA A 58 -10.31 -3.02 1.78
N CYS A 59 -10.12 -4.33 1.61
CA CYS A 59 -10.41 -5.34 2.64
C CYS A 59 -9.54 -5.23 3.89
N VAL A 60 -8.35 -4.63 3.82
CA VAL A 60 -7.45 -4.46 4.97
C VAL A 60 -7.66 -3.09 5.63
N TRP A 61 -7.84 -2.03 4.84
CA TRP A 61 -7.89 -0.66 5.36
C TRP A 61 -9.05 -0.45 6.33
N ARG A 62 -10.26 -0.90 5.96
CA ARG A 62 -11.45 -0.76 6.82
C ARG A 62 -11.32 -1.53 8.14
N PRO A 63 -10.98 -2.85 8.17
CA PRO A 63 -10.77 -3.56 9.43
C PRO A 63 -9.63 -3.00 10.27
N ARG A 64 -8.52 -2.56 9.66
CA ARG A 64 -7.42 -1.89 10.40
C ARG A 64 -7.94 -0.65 11.12
N ALA A 65 -8.65 0.23 10.40
CA ALA A 65 -9.18 1.46 10.96
C ALA A 65 -10.18 1.20 12.10
N ARG A 66 -11.01 0.14 11.98
CA ARG A 66 -11.89 -0.33 13.06
C ARG A 66 -11.12 -0.90 14.26
N ALA A 67 -10.09 -1.71 14.02
CA ALA A 67 -9.27 -2.30 15.07
C ALA A 67 -8.55 -1.22 15.90
N LEU A 68 -8.19 -0.12 15.26
CA LEU A 68 -7.60 1.06 15.91
C LEU A 68 -8.63 1.99 16.55
N GLN A 69 -9.93 1.66 16.50
CA GLN A 69 -11.01 2.45 17.12
C GLN A 69 -10.96 3.93 16.73
N LEU A 70 -10.67 4.21 15.45
CA LEU A 70 -10.64 5.58 14.94
C LEU A 70 -12.02 6.23 15.11
N ASN A 71 -12.06 7.48 15.58
CA ASN A 71 -13.32 8.20 15.75
C ASN A 71 -14.01 8.45 14.40
N ASN A 72 -15.34 8.35 14.38
CA ASN A 72 -16.15 8.34 13.14
C ASN A 72 -16.02 9.61 12.31
N GLU A 73 -15.88 10.76 12.97
CA GLU A 73 -15.82 12.10 12.36
C GLU A 73 -14.44 12.41 11.78
N GLY A 74 -13.41 11.73 12.29
CA GLY A 74 -12.03 11.93 11.88
C GLY A 74 -11.74 11.37 10.49
N LYS A 75 -10.78 11.98 9.79
CA LYS A 75 -10.31 11.52 8.49
C LYS A 75 -9.18 10.50 8.64
N THR A 76 -9.28 9.42 7.86
CA THR A 76 -8.22 8.45 7.66
C THR A 76 -7.73 8.51 6.23
N THR A 77 -6.41 8.36 6.04
CA THR A 77 -5.77 8.41 4.72
C THR A 77 -5.07 7.09 4.42
N LEU A 78 -5.43 6.46 3.31
CA LEU A 78 -4.67 5.39 2.70
C LEU A 78 -3.67 5.99 1.71
N ILE A 79 -2.41 5.60 1.84
CA ILE A 79 -1.32 5.96 0.91
C ILE A 79 -0.93 4.70 0.14
N VAL A 80 -1.05 4.74 -1.18
CA VAL A 80 -0.62 3.64 -2.06
C VAL A 80 0.62 4.08 -2.83
N THR A 81 1.76 3.47 -2.52
CA THR A 81 3.03 3.76 -3.21
C THR A 81 3.19 2.88 -4.43
N MET A 82 3.52 3.49 -5.57
CA MET A 82 3.61 2.82 -6.86
C MET A 82 4.86 3.22 -7.63
N GLY A 83 5.36 2.34 -8.50
CA GLY A 83 6.43 2.68 -9.42
C GLY A 83 5.95 3.60 -10.55
N MET A 84 6.64 4.72 -10.76
CA MET A 84 6.32 5.68 -11.83
C MET A 84 7.25 5.61 -13.04
N ARG A 85 8.22 4.67 -13.06
CA ARG A 85 9.27 4.57 -14.09
C ARG A 85 8.73 4.59 -15.53
N GLY A 86 7.69 3.81 -15.80
CA GLY A 86 7.06 3.71 -17.13
C GLY A 86 5.99 4.77 -17.41
N HIS A 87 5.67 5.62 -16.43
CA HIS A 87 4.64 6.66 -16.51
C HIS A 87 5.20 8.07 -16.75
N LEU A 88 6.53 8.20 -16.72
CA LEU A 88 7.24 9.42 -17.06
C LEU A 88 7.36 9.57 -18.58
N ASP A 89 7.51 10.81 -19.03
CA ASP A 89 7.74 11.15 -20.44
C ASP A 89 8.99 12.04 -20.57
N PRO A 90 10.14 11.49 -21.01
CA PRO A 90 10.34 10.09 -21.44
C PRO A 90 10.39 9.09 -20.26
N PRO A 91 10.07 7.80 -20.48
CA PRO A 91 10.19 6.76 -19.44
C PRO A 91 11.62 6.64 -18.92
N LEU A 92 11.77 6.26 -17.64
CA LEU A 92 13.09 6.01 -17.06
C LEU A 92 13.74 4.76 -17.67
N PRO A 93 15.07 4.78 -17.89
CA PRO A 93 15.77 3.63 -18.47
C PRO A 93 15.80 2.45 -17.50
N ASN A 94 15.86 1.23 -18.04
CA ASN A 94 15.86 -0.02 -17.26
C ASN A 94 17.03 -0.12 -16.25
N GLY A 95 18.13 0.62 -16.45
CA GLY A 95 19.27 0.68 -15.53
C GLY A 95 19.16 1.71 -14.40
N TYR A 96 18.06 2.47 -14.33
CA TYR A 96 17.86 3.47 -13.29
C TYR A 96 17.54 2.81 -11.94
N TYR A 97 18.49 2.91 -11.00
CA TYR A 97 18.39 2.32 -9.65
C TYR A 97 17.96 3.33 -8.57
N GLY A 98 17.66 4.57 -8.95
CA GLY A 98 17.15 5.58 -8.03
C GLY A 98 15.68 5.36 -7.63
N ASN A 99 15.22 6.17 -6.68
CA ASN A 99 13.82 6.21 -6.27
C ASN A 99 12.95 6.75 -7.41
N ALA A 100 11.99 5.95 -7.85
CA ALA A 100 11.03 6.31 -8.89
C ALA A 100 9.65 5.82 -8.48
N ILE A 101 9.13 6.44 -7.42
CA ILE A 101 7.82 6.14 -6.84
C ILE A 101 6.93 7.39 -6.84
N SER A 102 5.62 7.16 -6.95
CA SER A 102 4.57 8.16 -6.74
C SER A 102 3.57 7.62 -5.71
N ASP A 103 3.04 8.50 -4.86
CA ASP A 103 2.10 8.16 -3.80
C ASP A 103 0.67 8.61 -4.17
N ALA A 104 -0.27 7.67 -4.21
CA ALA A 104 -1.70 7.98 -4.30
C ALA A 104 -2.31 8.14 -2.90
N TYR A 105 -2.95 9.28 -2.64
CA TYR A 105 -3.55 9.60 -1.35
C TYR A 105 -5.07 9.51 -1.40
N VAL A 106 -5.64 8.50 -0.75
CA VAL A 106 -7.10 8.32 -0.62
C VAL A 106 -7.51 8.72 0.79
N THR A 107 -8.31 9.78 0.94
CA THR A 107 -8.77 10.24 2.26
C THR A 107 -10.27 10.12 2.37
N LEU A 108 -10.75 9.47 3.43
CA LEU A 108 -12.16 9.33 3.79
C LEU A 108 -12.34 9.61 5.27
N THR A 109 -13.52 10.07 5.68
CA THR A 109 -13.90 9.99 7.10
C THR A 109 -14.06 8.52 7.51
N MET A 110 -13.83 8.22 8.79
CA MET A 110 -14.03 6.87 9.30
C MET A 110 -15.50 6.41 9.13
N LYS A 111 -16.45 7.34 9.25
CA LYS A 111 -17.87 7.12 8.92
C LYS A 111 -18.07 6.68 7.47
N GLU A 112 -17.53 7.42 6.51
CA GLU A 112 -17.61 7.06 5.08
C GLU A 112 -16.94 5.71 4.79
N LEU A 113 -15.77 5.47 5.38
CA LEU A 113 -15.05 4.20 5.22
C LEU A 113 -15.88 3.02 5.74
N ASN A 114 -16.70 3.22 6.77
CA ASN A 114 -17.57 2.20 7.36
C ASN A 114 -18.87 1.98 6.61
N GLU A 115 -19.52 3.05 6.17
CA GLU A 115 -20.89 3.04 5.63
C GLU A 115 -20.92 2.75 4.12
N ARG A 116 -19.89 3.16 3.37
CA ARG A 116 -19.85 2.91 1.92
C ARG A 116 -19.70 1.42 1.61
N PRO A 117 -20.32 0.89 0.55
CA PRO A 117 -19.99 -0.43 0.03
C PRO A 117 -18.49 -0.58 -0.20
N LEU A 118 -17.93 -1.76 0.07
CA LEU A 118 -16.49 -1.97 -0.04
C LEU A 118 -16.03 -1.83 -1.50
N LEU A 119 -16.91 -2.19 -2.44
CA LEU A 119 -16.75 -1.92 -3.85
C LEU A 119 -16.53 -0.43 -4.17
N GLU A 120 -17.30 0.47 -3.57
CA GLU A 120 -17.13 1.91 -3.84
C GLU A 120 -15.79 2.41 -3.31
N VAL A 121 -15.40 1.98 -2.11
CA VAL A 121 -14.07 2.31 -1.55
C VAL A 121 -12.96 1.81 -2.48
N MET A 122 -13.08 0.58 -2.98
CA MET A 122 -12.14 -0.01 -3.93
C MET A 122 -12.06 0.78 -5.25
N LYS A 123 -13.20 1.24 -5.80
CA LYS A 123 -13.23 2.08 -7.01
C LYS A 123 -12.50 3.39 -6.80
N VAL A 124 -12.76 4.08 -5.67
CA VAL A 124 -12.06 5.31 -5.30
C VAL A 124 -10.55 5.05 -5.25
N ILE A 125 -10.11 3.95 -4.62
CA ILE A 125 -8.69 3.58 -4.60
C ILE A 125 -8.14 3.44 -6.02
N GLY A 126 -8.82 2.68 -6.89
CA GLY A 126 -8.36 2.44 -8.26
C GLY A 126 -8.32 3.71 -9.12
N GLU A 127 -9.29 4.60 -8.97
CA GLU A 127 -9.35 5.88 -9.68
C GLU A 127 -8.26 6.84 -9.20
N THR A 128 -8.09 7.01 -7.89
CA THR A 128 -7.01 7.84 -7.32
C THR A 128 -5.64 7.30 -7.74
N LYS A 129 -5.47 5.97 -7.74
CA LYS A 129 -4.24 5.31 -8.20
C LYS A 129 -3.91 5.66 -9.65
N LYS A 130 -4.90 5.58 -10.55
CA LYS A 130 -4.74 5.91 -11.97
C LYS A 130 -4.43 7.39 -12.18
N ALA A 131 -5.09 8.27 -11.43
CA ALA A 131 -4.85 9.71 -11.50
C ALA A 131 -3.43 10.09 -11.06
N ALA A 132 -2.93 9.46 -9.99
CA ALA A 132 -1.58 9.70 -9.48
C ALA A 132 -0.47 9.26 -10.46
N LEU A 133 -0.74 8.26 -11.29
CA LEU A 133 0.19 7.78 -12.33
C LEU A 133 0.13 8.58 -13.64
N ASN A 134 -0.60 9.70 -13.69
CA ASN A 134 -0.60 10.58 -14.84
C ASN A 134 0.70 11.41 -14.88
N ALA A 135 1.33 11.54 -16.04
CA ALA A 135 2.60 12.25 -16.21
C ALA A 135 2.56 13.72 -15.73
N GLU A 136 1.46 14.44 -15.92
CA GLU A 136 1.28 15.80 -15.43
C GLU A 136 1.19 15.83 -13.90
N HIS A 137 0.45 14.88 -13.32
CA HIS A 137 0.34 14.74 -11.87
C HIS A 137 1.71 14.44 -11.24
N ILE A 138 2.47 13.52 -11.82
CA ILE A 138 3.82 13.16 -11.36
C ILE A 138 4.75 14.37 -11.42
N LYS A 139 4.74 15.15 -12.51
CA LYS A 139 5.56 16.36 -12.62
C LYS A 139 5.21 17.36 -11.52
N ASN A 140 3.92 17.63 -11.32
CA ASN A 140 3.47 18.51 -10.26
C ASN A 140 3.80 17.98 -8.85
N GLU A 141 3.69 16.66 -8.62
CA GLU A 141 4.08 16.02 -7.36
C GLU A 141 5.59 16.23 -7.11
N ILE A 142 6.45 16.03 -8.10
CA ILE A 142 7.90 16.27 -7.98
C ILE A 142 8.20 17.73 -7.61
N ASP A 143 7.51 18.68 -8.23
CA ASP A 143 7.75 20.11 -8.02
C ASP A 143 7.23 20.61 -6.65
N THR A 144 6.21 19.94 -6.09
CA THR A 144 5.54 20.37 -4.85
C THR A 144 5.95 19.55 -3.62
N THR A 145 6.47 18.34 -3.81
CA THR A 145 6.74 17.41 -2.71
C THR A 145 8.15 17.60 -2.17
N TYR A 146 8.25 18.38 -1.09
CA TYR A 146 9.32 18.22 -0.10
C TYR A 146 8.81 17.26 0.99
N PRO A 147 9.18 15.97 0.99
CA PRO A 147 8.72 15.06 2.02
C PRO A 147 9.52 15.33 3.30
N SER A 148 8.95 16.08 4.25
CA SER A 148 9.47 16.01 5.62
C SER A 148 8.88 14.78 6.29
N LEU A 149 9.75 13.89 6.76
CA LEU A 149 9.37 12.71 7.56
C LEU A 149 8.58 13.12 8.82
N GLU A 150 8.84 14.33 9.33
CA GLU A 150 8.05 14.98 10.39
C GLU A 150 6.57 15.18 10.04
N TYR A 151 6.24 15.41 8.77
CA TYR A 151 4.84 15.57 8.34
C TYR A 151 4.06 14.26 8.53
N PHE A 152 4.64 13.11 8.16
CA PHE A 152 3.97 11.82 8.29
C PHE A 152 3.82 11.37 9.74
N ASN A 153 4.82 11.63 10.58
CA ASN A 153 4.76 11.30 12.01
C ASN A 153 3.61 12.03 12.73
N LYS A 154 3.18 13.20 12.25
CA LYS A 154 2.06 13.96 12.84
C LYS A 154 0.69 13.32 12.64
N PHE A 155 0.52 12.39 11.70
CA PHE A 155 -0.77 11.76 11.41
C PHE A 155 -1.02 10.47 12.20
N GLY A 156 -0.03 9.94 12.92
CA GLY A 156 -0.18 8.78 13.79
C GLY A 156 -0.93 7.60 13.16
N PHE A 157 -1.93 7.07 13.85
CA PHE A 157 -2.73 5.93 13.38
C PHE A 157 -3.74 6.25 12.27
N ALA A 158 -3.98 7.54 11.99
CA ALA A 158 -4.95 8.00 11.00
C ALA A 158 -4.55 7.61 9.57
N PHE A 159 -3.27 7.38 9.31
CA PHE A 159 -2.81 6.93 8.00
C PHE A 159 -2.49 5.43 7.97
N MET A 160 -2.65 4.83 6.80
CA MET A 160 -2.17 3.49 6.46
C MET A 160 -1.39 3.59 5.14
N ARG A 161 -0.16 3.11 5.10
CA ARG A 161 0.63 3.01 3.87
C ARG A 161 0.61 1.58 3.35
N MET A 162 0.38 1.41 2.05
CA MET A 162 0.45 0.15 1.35
C MET A 162 1.53 0.24 0.26
N THR A 163 2.41 -0.75 0.21
CA THR A 163 3.46 -0.86 -0.81
C THR A 163 3.38 -2.25 -1.45
N ASP A 164 3.60 -2.34 -2.76
CA ASP A 164 3.54 -3.60 -3.51
C ASP A 164 4.94 -4.04 -3.96
N TRP A 165 5.47 -5.07 -3.30
CA TRP A 165 6.82 -5.59 -3.54
C TRP A 165 6.82 -6.77 -4.51
N ARG A 166 5.65 -7.21 -5.01
CA ARG A 166 5.53 -8.40 -5.87
C ARG A 166 6.19 -8.23 -7.24
N HIS A 167 6.36 -6.98 -7.67
CA HIS A 167 6.89 -6.62 -8.98
C HIS A 167 8.37 -6.20 -8.96
N LEU A 168 9.09 -6.49 -7.87
CA LEU A 168 10.51 -6.16 -7.75
C LEU A 168 11.44 -7.12 -8.52
N GLY A 169 10.89 -8.17 -9.15
CA GLY A 169 11.66 -9.07 -10.02
C GLY A 169 12.65 -9.99 -9.29
N PHE A 170 12.76 -9.91 -7.98
CA PHE A 170 13.74 -10.71 -7.22
C PHE A 170 13.49 -12.23 -7.26
N MET A 171 12.27 -12.66 -7.62
CA MET A 171 11.94 -14.08 -7.82
C MET A 171 12.26 -14.57 -9.24
N GLU A 172 12.62 -13.67 -10.16
CA GLU A 172 12.90 -13.99 -11.55
C GLU A 172 14.40 -14.28 -11.73
N ASN A 173 14.73 -15.52 -12.08
CA ASN A 173 16.02 -15.92 -12.66
C ASN A 173 17.29 -15.60 -11.83
N GLN A 174 17.18 -15.55 -10.49
CA GLN A 174 18.36 -15.47 -9.61
C GLN A 174 18.83 -16.89 -9.26
N ASP A 175 19.72 -17.45 -10.08
CA ASP A 175 20.48 -18.66 -9.72
C ASP A 175 21.77 -18.22 -8.99
N TYR A 176 21.79 -18.41 -7.69
CA TYR A 176 22.98 -18.18 -6.86
C TYR A 176 23.79 -19.47 -6.81
N GLU A 177 24.65 -19.69 -7.81
CA GLU A 177 25.62 -20.80 -7.82
C GLU A 177 24.99 -22.18 -7.48
N GLY A 178 23.85 -22.49 -8.10
CA GLY A 178 23.12 -23.75 -7.89
C GLY A 178 22.07 -23.74 -6.78
N SER A 179 21.81 -22.58 -6.17
CA SER A 179 20.70 -22.37 -5.24
C SER A 179 19.64 -21.46 -5.84
N LYS A 180 18.38 -21.84 -5.68
CA LYS A 180 17.23 -20.99 -6.03
C LYS A 180 16.65 -20.34 -4.78
N LEU A 181 16.27 -19.09 -4.95
CA LEU A 181 15.55 -18.35 -3.94
C LEU A 181 14.12 -18.93 -3.80
N VAL A 182 13.74 -19.32 -2.58
CA VAL A 182 12.48 -20.05 -2.34
C VAL A 182 11.44 -19.24 -1.57
N ASP A 183 11.86 -18.20 -0.84
CA ASP A 183 10.98 -17.33 -0.07
C ASP A 183 11.62 -15.95 0.14
N GLN A 184 10.79 -14.89 0.21
CA GLN A 184 11.22 -13.52 0.49
C GLN A 184 10.34 -12.90 1.56
N ARG A 185 10.99 -12.31 2.56
CA ARG A 185 10.29 -11.61 3.64
C ARG A 185 10.91 -10.23 3.83
N GLY A 186 10.02 -9.24 3.94
CA GLY A 186 10.42 -7.90 4.34
C GLY A 186 10.54 -7.84 5.86
N GLU A 187 11.73 -7.51 6.34
CA GLU A 187 11.97 -7.13 7.73
C GLU A 187 11.85 -5.60 7.86
N VAL A 188 11.16 -5.12 8.89
CA VAL A 188 11.20 -3.70 9.24
C VAL A 188 11.88 -3.60 10.58
N TYR A 189 13.04 -2.96 10.58
CA TYR A 189 13.74 -2.64 11.81
C TYR A 189 13.12 -1.38 12.41
N PRO A 190 12.99 -1.31 13.76
CA PRO A 190 12.64 -0.07 14.40
C PRO A 190 13.68 0.99 14.02
N CYS A 191 13.21 2.07 13.38
CA CYS A 191 14.04 3.19 12.99
C CYS A 191 14.60 3.86 14.26
N ASP A 192 15.89 3.68 14.54
CA ASP A 192 16.60 4.52 15.50
C ASP A 192 16.65 5.93 14.90
N SER A 193 16.07 6.91 15.57
CA SER A 193 15.94 8.31 15.12
C SER A 193 17.28 8.99 14.81
N ARG A 194 18.41 8.32 15.05
CA ARG A 194 19.77 8.76 14.74
C ARG A 194 20.38 8.16 13.47
N LYS A 195 19.73 7.21 12.81
CA LYS A 195 20.21 6.61 11.56
C LYS A 195 19.21 6.87 10.44
N TRP A 196 19.64 7.71 9.49
CA TRP A 196 18.85 8.10 8.33
C TRP A 196 18.66 6.91 7.39
N GLY A 197 17.41 6.68 7.00
CA GLY A 197 17.01 5.65 6.04
C GLY A 197 15.95 4.74 6.62
N VAL A 198 14.88 4.48 5.86
CA VAL A 198 13.98 3.37 6.16
C VAL A 198 14.80 2.10 5.89
N GLU A 199 15.52 1.58 6.89
CA GLU A 199 16.19 0.29 6.77
C GLU A 199 15.11 -0.80 6.80
N THR A 200 14.58 -1.09 5.61
CA THR A 200 13.89 -2.35 5.33
C THR A 200 14.98 -3.31 4.88
N ALA A 201 15.39 -4.27 5.72
CA ALA A 201 16.24 -5.35 5.24
C ALA A 201 15.36 -6.47 4.67
N LEU A 202 15.89 -7.16 3.66
CA LEU A 202 15.27 -8.31 3.05
C LEU A 202 15.96 -9.55 3.59
N GLU A 203 15.20 -10.45 4.22
CA GLU A 203 15.69 -11.80 4.47
C GLU A 203 15.37 -12.68 3.25
N LEU A 204 16.41 -13.26 2.67
CA LEU A 204 16.32 -14.17 1.53
C LEU A 204 16.53 -15.60 2.00
N GLY A 205 15.53 -16.45 1.82
CA GLY A 205 15.66 -17.89 2.03
C GLY A 205 16.13 -18.59 0.76
N ALA A 206 17.30 -19.25 0.80
CA ALA A 206 17.80 -20.07 -0.30
C ALA A 206 17.71 -21.57 0.03
N ARG A 207 17.34 -22.40 -0.95
CA ARG A 207 17.49 -23.87 -0.87
C ARG A 207 18.43 -24.35 -1.97
N ARG A 208 19.38 -25.20 -1.58
CA ARG A 208 20.29 -25.88 -2.50
C ARG A 208 19.53 -26.97 -3.25
N ILE A 209 19.66 -26.99 -4.57
CA ILE A 209 19.12 -28.08 -5.40
C ILE A 209 20.23 -29.13 -5.48
N SER A 210 20.02 -30.29 -4.86
CA SER A 210 20.89 -31.47 -4.98
C SER A 210 20.56 -32.27 -6.23
#